data_AF-A0A0D6LJH7-F1
#
_entry.id   AF-A0A0D6LJH7-F1
#
_cell.length_a   1.000
_cell.length_b   1.000
_cell.length_c   1.000
_cell.angle_alpha   90.00
_cell.angle_beta   90.00
_cell.angle_gamma   90.00
#
_symmetry.space_group_name_H-M   'P 1'
#
loop_
_entity.id
_entity.type
_entity.pdbx_description
1 polymer ?
#
loop_
_entity_poly.entity_id
_entity_poly.type
_entity_poly.pdbx_seq_one_letter_code
_entity_poly.pdbx_strand_id
1 'polypeptide(L)'
;MRGRDHGHPSYTKYRELCGMGVATSFDHLSREILNTGTRDKLQKVYGSVDRIDLWVGALLEDPVVRGLVGPTVACIVGPQFKRTRDGDRFYYENPGVFTRAQLSEIRKSSLSRIICDNSNTISMVPREAFRIGHLTPCSQIPQMDLSKWKE
;
A
#
# COMPACT_ATOMS: atom_id res chain seq x y z
N MET A 1 6.40 -16.87 -11.22
CA MET A 1 5.63 -17.85 -12.03
C MET A 1 4.14 -17.51 -12.12
N ARG A 2 3.49 -17.05 -11.04
CA ARG A 2 2.04 -16.71 -11.05
C ARG A 2 1.63 -15.60 -12.02
N GLY A 3 2.47 -14.57 -12.22
CA GLY A 3 2.08 -13.49 -13.15
C GLY A 3 1.92 -13.93 -14.61
N ARG A 4 2.75 -14.88 -15.05
CA ARG A 4 2.66 -15.47 -16.40
C ARG A 4 1.47 -16.41 -16.54
N ASP A 5 1.20 -17.19 -15.49
CA ASP A 5 0.02 -18.06 -15.38
C ASP A 5 -1.30 -17.26 -15.52
N HIS A 6 -1.35 -16.06 -14.95
CA HIS A 6 -2.48 -15.14 -15.08
C HIS A 6 -2.46 -14.30 -16.37
N GLY A 7 -1.50 -14.51 -17.27
CA GLY A 7 -1.39 -13.76 -18.52
C GLY A 7 -1.16 -12.26 -18.32
N HIS A 8 -0.51 -11.84 -17.23
CA HIS A 8 -0.23 -10.43 -17.01
C HIS A 8 0.67 -9.86 -18.12
N PRO A 9 0.34 -8.67 -18.65
CA PRO A 9 1.23 -7.93 -19.51
C PRO A 9 2.60 -7.66 -18.87
N SER A 10 3.59 -7.33 -19.71
CA SER A 10 4.92 -6.95 -19.25
C SER A 10 4.89 -5.71 -18.35
N TYR A 11 5.93 -5.55 -17.55
CA TYR A 11 6.17 -4.33 -16.77
C TYR A 11 6.07 -3.06 -17.63
N THR A 12 6.66 -3.07 -18.83
CA THR A 12 6.64 -1.90 -19.73
C THR A 12 5.23 -1.50 -20.16
N LYS A 13 4.31 -2.48 -20.33
CA LYS A 13 2.90 -2.21 -20.63
C LYS A 13 2.15 -1.57 -19.47
N TYR A 14 2.43 -1.96 -18.23
CA TYR A 14 1.89 -1.27 -17.07
C TYR A 14 2.47 0.14 -16.92
N ARG A 15 3.77 0.32 -17.19
CA ARG A 15 4.40 1.66 -17.23
C ARG A 15 3.70 2.59 -18.21
N GLU A 16 3.42 2.08 -19.42
CA GLU A 16 2.69 2.80 -20.47
C GLU A 16 1.26 3.15 -20.03
N LEU A 17 0.52 2.17 -19.47
CA LEU A 17 -0.82 2.38 -18.92
C LEU A 17 -0.84 3.48 -17.83
N CYS A 18 0.23 3.56 -17.05
CA CYS A 18 0.42 4.53 -15.99
C CYS A 18 0.99 5.89 -16.48
N GLY A 19 1.10 6.10 -17.80
CA GLY A 19 1.48 7.39 -18.37
C GLY A 19 2.99 7.69 -18.36
N MET A 20 3.84 6.70 -18.07
CA MET A 20 5.31 6.89 -18.03
C MET A 20 5.98 6.74 -19.41
N GLY A 21 5.19 6.53 -20.46
CA GLY A 21 5.67 6.43 -21.84
C GLY A 21 6.29 5.06 -22.19
N VAL A 22 6.54 4.84 -23.48
CA VAL A 22 7.04 3.57 -24.00
C VAL A 22 8.55 3.43 -23.76
N ALA A 23 8.97 2.36 -23.10
CA ALA A 23 10.37 2.00 -22.98
C ALA A 23 10.76 1.02 -24.09
N THR A 24 11.78 1.37 -24.88
CA THR A 24 12.35 0.50 -25.92
C THR A 24 13.77 0.03 -25.58
N SER A 25 14.36 0.60 -24.53
CA SER A 25 15.68 0.23 -24.00
C SER A 25 15.67 0.28 -22.47
N PHE A 26 16.64 -0.39 -21.84
CA PHE A 26 16.77 -0.40 -20.38
C PHE A 26 17.11 1.00 -19.83
N ASP A 27 17.72 1.88 -20.63
CA ASP A 27 17.99 3.27 -20.26
C ASP A 27 16.73 4.13 -20.14
N HIS A 28 15.65 3.78 -20.87
CA HIS A 28 14.36 4.47 -20.72
C HIS A 28 13.72 4.22 -19.35
N LEU A 29 14.20 3.21 -18.61
CA LEU A 29 13.75 2.92 -17.24
C LEU A 29 14.48 3.76 -16.18
N SER A 30 15.41 4.64 -16.57
CA SER A 30 16.26 5.42 -15.66
C SER A 30 15.50 6.39 -14.75
N ARG A 31 14.25 6.71 -15.07
CA ARG A 31 13.40 7.58 -14.23
C ARG A 31 12.78 6.83 -13.06
N GLU A 32 12.43 5.56 -13.26
CA GLU A 32 11.79 4.75 -12.25
C GLU A 32 12.79 3.82 -11.53
N ILE A 33 13.85 3.38 -12.22
CA ILE A 33 14.94 2.55 -11.69
C ILE A 33 16.24 3.33 -11.80
N LEU A 34 16.57 4.10 -10.77
CA LEU A 34 17.67 5.06 -10.78
C LEU A 34 19.02 4.35 -10.92
N ASN A 35 19.20 3.22 -10.23
CA ASN A 35 20.46 2.47 -10.21
C ASN A 35 20.76 1.81 -11.57
N THR A 36 21.81 2.26 -12.25
CA THR A 36 22.26 1.69 -13.54
C THR A 36 22.63 0.21 -13.43
N GLY A 37 23.30 -0.20 -12.34
CA GLY A 37 23.68 -1.61 -12.14
C GLY A 37 22.48 -2.55 -12.01
N THR A 38 21.35 -2.06 -11.48
CA THR A 38 20.08 -2.78 -11.47
C THR A 38 19.51 -2.94 -12.88
N ARG A 39 19.54 -1.86 -13.68
CA ARG A 39 19.11 -1.89 -15.09
C ARG A 39 19.97 -2.83 -15.94
N ASP A 40 21.29 -2.85 -15.73
CA ASP A 40 22.21 -3.76 -16.42
C ASP A 40 21.93 -5.23 -16.08
N LYS A 41 21.62 -5.52 -14.81
CA LYS A 41 21.23 -6.87 -14.39
C LYS A 41 19.90 -7.30 -15.00
N LEU A 42 18.92 -6.40 -15.05
CA LEU A 42 17.65 -6.65 -15.76
C LEU A 42 17.89 -6.98 -17.23
N GLN A 43 18.78 -6.24 -17.90
CA GLN A 43 19.15 -6.50 -19.29
C GLN A 43 19.76 -7.88 -19.47
N LYS A 44 20.69 -8.28 -18.60
CA LYS A 44 21.32 -9.60 -18.64
C LYS A 44 20.33 -10.74 -18.45
N VAL A 45 19.32 -10.56 -17.59
CA VAL A 45 18.33 -11.60 -17.27
C VAL A 45 17.23 -11.70 -18.33
N TYR A 46 16.71 -10.57 -18.80
CA TYR A 46 15.51 -10.53 -19.66
C TYR A 46 15.82 -10.35 -21.15
N GLY A 47 16.97 -9.77 -21.50
CA GLY A 47 17.40 -9.47 -22.88
C GLY A 47 16.64 -8.34 -23.56
N SER A 48 15.33 -8.20 -23.30
CA SER A 48 14.47 -7.12 -23.78
C SER A 48 13.60 -6.59 -22.66
N VAL A 49 13.34 -5.28 -22.68
CA VAL A 49 12.47 -4.59 -21.70
C VAL A 49 11.03 -5.14 -21.73
N ASP A 50 10.56 -5.62 -22.88
CA ASP A 50 9.21 -6.17 -23.03
C ASP A 50 9.02 -7.55 -22.39
N ARG A 51 10.12 -8.18 -21.97
CA ARG A 51 10.07 -9.48 -21.28
C ARG A 51 10.07 -9.36 -19.76
N ILE A 52 10.27 -8.16 -19.23
CA ILE A 52 10.31 -7.92 -17.78
C ILE A 52 8.92 -8.23 -17.21
N ASP A 53 8.88 -9.19 -16.28
CA ASP A 53 7.66 -9.51 -15.54
C ASP A 53 7.25 -8.31 -14.69
N LEU A 54 5.95 -7.97 -14.65
CA LEU A 54 5.42 -6.82 -13.89
C LEU A 54 6.00 -6.75 -12.48
N TRP A 55 5.93 -7.85 -11.73
CA TRP A 55 6.33 -7.88 -10.32
C TRP A 55 7.82 -7.60 -10.14
N VAL A 56 8.66 -8.06 -11.06
CA VAL A 56 10.10 -7.83 -10.99
C VAL A 56 10.42 -6.37 -11.30
N GLY A 57 9.87 -5.82 -12.38
CA GLY A 57 10.08 -4.41 -12.73
C GLY A 57 9.58 -3.47 -11.63
N ALA A 58 8.35 -3.69 -11.16
CA ALA A 58 7.70 -2.81 -10.19
C ALA A 58 8.35 -2.82 -8.79
N LEU A 59 8.98 -3.94 -8.37
CA LEU A 59 9.73 -4.01 -7.12
C LEU A 59 11.12 -3.36 -7.21
N LEU A 60 11.67 -3.21 -8.41
CA LEU A 60 12.98 -2.60 -8.63
C LEU A 60 12.89 -1.08 -8.84
N GLU A 61 11.69 -0.54 -8.94
CA GLU A 61 11.48 0.90 -8.98
C GLU A 61 11.83 1.55 -7.63
N ASP A 62 12.43 2.73 -7.69
CA ASP A 62 12.70 3.56 -6.53
C ASP A 62 11.39 4.14 -5.96
N PRO A 63 11.22 4.19 -4.63
CA PRO A 63 10.00 4.69 -4.01
C PRO A 63 9.67 6.14 -4.37
N VAL A 64 8.38 6.43 -4.55
CA VAL A 64 7.90 7.81 -4.69
C VAL A 64 8.12 8.61 -3.39
N VAL A 65 8.13 9.94 -3.48
CA VAL A 65 8.30 10.83 -2.31
C VAL A 65 7.27 10.51 -1.22
N ARG A 66 7.75 10.21 0.00
CA ARG A 66 6.94 9.81 1.16
C ARG A 66 6.16 8.49 0.98
N GLY A 67 6.49 7.70 -0.04
CA GLY A 67 5.96 6.35 -0.26
C GLY A 67 7.00 5.26 0.00
N LEU A 68 6.54 4.02 -0.04
CA LEU A 68 7.39 2.82 0.08
C LEU A 68 7.42 1.99 -1.21
N VAL A 69 6.73 2.45 -2.26
CA VAL A 69 6.58 1.74 -3.52
C VAL A 69 6.88 2.68 -4.68
N GLY A 70 7.32 2.12 -5.79
CA GLY A 70 7.56 2.85 -7.03
C GLY A 70 6.27 3.33 -7.71
N PRO A 71 6.42 4.18 -8.75
CA PRO A 71 5.30 4.79 -9.47
C PRO A 71 4.34 3.77 -10.11
N THR A 72 4.83 2.64 -10.65
CA THR A 72 3.96 1.61 -11.24
C THR A 72 3.05 0.98 -10.19
N VAL A 73 3.61 0.59 -9.04
CA VAL A 73 2.81 0.00 -7.95
C VAL A 73 1.81 1.04 -7.41
N ALA A 74 2.23 2.29 -7.21
CA ALA A 74 1.34 3.36 -6.76
C ALA A 74 0.16 3.57 -7.71
N CYS A 75 0.42 3.57 -9.02
CA CYS A 75 -0.58 3.70 -10.08
C CYS A 75 -1.57 2.51 -10.14
N ILE A 76 -1.13 1.30 -9.82
CA ILE A 76 -2.02 0.12 -9.80
C ILE A 76 -2.84 0.08 -8.50
N VAL A 77 -2.15 0.24 -7.37
CA VAL A 77 -2.72 0.04 -6.03
C VAL A 77 -3.66 1.19 -5.65
N GLY A 78 -3.30 2.44 -5.93
CA GLY A 78 -4.10 3.62 -5.55
C GLY A 78 -5.52 3.59 -6.12
N PRO A 79 -5.71 3.48 -7.45
CA PRO A 79 -7.03 3.35 -8.06
C PRO A 79 -7.78 2.11 -7.61
N GLN A 80 -7.10 1.01 -7.31
CA GLN A 80 -7.76 -0.19 -6.80
C GLN A 80 -8.35 0.06 -5.41
N PHE A 81 -7.59 0.61 -4.46
CA PHE A 81 -8.10 0.99 -3.14
C PHE A 81 -9.24 2.01 -3.24
N LYS A 82 -9.10 3.00 -4.14
CA LYS A 82 -10.16 3.99 -4.40
C LYS A 82 -11.44 3.33 -4.87
N ARG A 83 -11.38 2.45 -5.88
CA ARG A 83 -12.57 1.74 -6.39
C ARG A 83 -13.21 0.85 -5.33
N THR A 84 -12.41 0.14 -4.53
CA THR A 84 -12.93 -0.67 -3.42
C THR A 84 -13.66 0.20 -2.39
N ARG A 85 -13.11 1.36 -2.03
CA ARG A 85 -13.75 2.30 -1.11
C ARG A 85 -15.03 2.90 -1.69
N ASP A 86 -14.93 3.50 -2.88
CA ASP A 86 -16.02 4.26 -3.49
C ASP A 86 -17.16 3.34 -3.97
N GLY A 87 -16.86 2.07 -4.26
CA GLY A 87 -17.83 1.06 -4.69
C GLY A 87 -18.47 0.26 -3.55
N ASP A 88 -18.01 0.43 -2.30
CA ASP A 88 -18.56 -0.28 -1.16
C ASP A 88 -19.73 0.51 -0.55
N ARG A 89 -20.94 -0.03 -0.71
CA ARG A 89 -22.17 0.54 -0.12
C ARG A 89 -22.06 0.64 1.41
N PHE A 90 -21.35 -0.26 2.05
CA PHE A 90 -21.16 -0.33 3.50
C PHE A 90 -19.85 0.28 3.97
N TYR A 91 -19.15 1.05 3.12
CA TYR A 91 -17.98 1.78 3.56
C TYR A 91 -18.32 2.63 4.79
N TYR A 92 -17.53 2.50 5.85
CA TYR A 92 -17.92 2.96 7.19
C TYR A 92 -18.18 4.47 7.32
N GLU A 93 -17.67 5.28 6.38
CA GLU A 93 -17.94 6.73 6.34
C GLU A 93 -19.18 7.10 5.53
N ASN A 94 -19.83 6.14 4.86
CA ASN A 94 -21.03 6.41 4.08
C ASN A 94 -22.20 6.82 4.99
N PRO A 95 -23.00 7.82 4.58
CA PRO A 95 -24.19 8.22 5.33
C PRO A 95 -25.14 7.05 5.59
N GLY A 96 -25.59 6.91 6.84
CA GLY A 96 -26.54 5.87 7.23
C GLY A 96 -25.91 4.53 7.63
N VAL A 97 -24.60 4.32 7.42
CA VAL A 97 -23.91 3.11 7.92
C VAL A 97 -23.68 3.22 9.43
N PHE A 98 -23.15 4.36 9.89
CA PHE A 98 -22.97 4.67 11.30
C PHE A 98 -23.52 6.06 11.62
N THR A 99 -23.93 6.27 12.87
CA THR A 99 -24.26 7.61 13.36
C THR A 99 -22.99 8.45 13.50
N ARG A 100 -23.13 9.78 13.58
CA ARG A 100 -21.98 10.67 13.81
C ARG A 100 -21.23 10.35 15.11
N ALA A 101 -21.96 9.96 16.15
CA ALA A 101 -21.36 9.58 17.44
C ALA A 101 -20.53 8.30 17.28
N GLN A 102 -21.07 7.28 16.62
CA GLN A 102 -20.37 6.03 16.33
C GLN A 102 -19.13 6.25 15.46
N LEU A 103 -19.22 7.06 14.42
CA LEU A 103 -18.09 7.37 13.55
C LEU A 103 -16.95 8.10 14.29
N SER A 104 -17.29 8.98 15.23
CA SER A 104 -16.30 9.63 16.11
C SER A 104 -15.54 8.64 16.97
N GLU A 105 -16.20 7.56 17.40
CA GLU A 105 -15.58 6.49 18.19
C GLU A 105 -14.73 5.57 17.31
N ILE A 106 -15.23 5.17 16.12
CA ILE A 106 -14.47 4.36 15.16
C ILE A 106 -13.12 5.01 14.81
N ARG A 107 -13.10 6.33 14.61
CA ARG A 107 -11.87 7.09 14.27
C ARG A 107 -10.80 7.10 15.37
N LYS A 108 -11.13 6.71 16.60
CA LYS A 108 -10.15 6.53 17.68
C LYS A 108 -9.41 5.19 17.59
N SER A 109 -9.91 4.25 16.79
CA SER A 109 -9.34 2.91 16.64
C SER A 109 -7.92 2.97 16.10
N SER A 110 -7.06 2.10 16.63
CA SER A 110 -5.69 1.93 16.15
C SER A 110 -5.26 0.47 16.29
N LEU A 111 -4.33 0.00 15.45
CA LEU A 111 -3.77 -1.34 15.60
C LEU A 111 -3.10 -1.53 16.97
N SER A 112 -2.48 -0.48 17.50
CA SER A 112 -1.91 -0.46 18.85
C SER A 112 -2.97 -0.72 19.93
N ARG A 113 -4.17 -0.14 19.80
CA ARG A 113 -5.29 -0.40 20.70
C ARG A 113 -5.77 -1.84 20.61
N ILE A 114 -5.91 -2.37 19.39
CA ILE A 114 -6.30 -3.77 19.16
C ILE A 114 -5.33 -4.72 19.86
N ILE A 115 -4.01 -4.48 19.74
CA ILE A 115 -2.99 -5.29 20.42
C ILE A 115 -3.16 -5.20 21.96
N CYS A 116 -3.35 -3.99 22.50
CA CYS A 116 -3.53 -3.79 23.93
C CYS A 116 -4.81 -4.44 24.49
N ASP A 117 -5.90 -4.49 23.73
CA ASP A 117 -7.16 -5.12 24.19
C ASP A 117 -7.13 -6.65 24.10
N ASN A 118 -6.27 -7.22 23.25
CA ASN A 118 -6.27 -8.65 22.92
C ASN A 118 -4.97 -9.36 23.31
N SER A 119 -4.11 -8.73 24.12
CA SER A 119 -2.88 -9.32 24.62
C SER A 119 -2.83 -9.24 26.15
N ASN A 120 -2.51 -10.37 26.78
CA ASN A 120 -2.37 -10.45 28.22
C ASN A 120 -0.97 -10.06 28.72
N THR A 121 0.02 -9.99 27.83
CA THR A 121 1.43 -9.76 28.18
C THR A 121 1.98 -8.43 27.65
N ILE A 122 1.33 -7.83 26.65
CA ILE A 122 1.79 -6.57 26.05
C ILE A 122 1.10 -5.40 26.76
N SER A 123 1.88 -4.65 27.54
CA SER A 123 1.42 -3.43 28.24
C SER A 123 1.94 -2.13 27.65
N MET A 124 2.87 -2.21 26.69
CA MET A 124 3.56 -1.08 26.06
C MET A 124 3.58 -1.29 24.55
N VAL A 125 3.14 -0.29 23.79
CA VAL A 125 3.03 -0.34 22.31
C VAL A 125 3.47 0.98 21.68
N PRO A 126 3.98 1.01 20.45
CA PRO A 126 4.12 2.27 19.73
C PRO A 126 2.75 2.94 19.55
N ARG A 127 2.67 4.27 19.65
CA ARG A 127 1.40 4.99 19.42
C ARG A 127 0.90 4.82 17.98
N GLU A 128 1.79 4.82 17.00
CA GLU A 128 1.52 4.55 15.60
C GLU A 128 2.17 3.21 15.21
N ALA A 129 1.40 2.12 15.13
CA ALA A 129 1.94 0.76 14.96
C ALA A 129 2.84 0.54 13.73
N PHE A 130 2.67 1.33 12.67
CA PHE A 130 3.44 1.22 11.43
C PHE A 130 4.69 2.12 11.41
N ARG A 131 4.95 2.89 12.47
CA ARG A 131 6.12 3.76 12.59
C ARG A 131 7.03 3.28 13.70
N ILE A 132 8.33 3.37 13.47
CA ILE A 132 9.33 3.18 14.51
C ILE A 132 9.25 4.40 15.45
N GLY A 133 9.11 4.16 16.74
CA GLY A 133 8.97 5.22 17.73
C GLY A 133 8.96 4.70 19.15
N HIS A 134 8.82 5.62 20.10
CA HIS A 134 8.80 5.29 21.52
C HIS A 134 7.55 4.48 21.89
N LEU A 135 7.75 3.55 22.82
CA LEU A 135 6.65 2.79 23.39
C LEU A 135 5.86 3.65 24.38
N THR A 136 4.54 3.51 24.30
CA THR A 136 3.54 4.20 25.10
C THR A 136 2.75 3.16 25.89
N PRO A 137 2.44 3.40 27.18
CA PRO A 137 1.59 2.50 27.95
C PRO A 137 0.21 2.31 27.31
N CYS A 138 -0.31 1.09 27.33
CA CYS A 138 -1.64 0.78 26.81
C CYS A 138 -2.76 1.62 27.45
N SER A 139 -2.57 2.10 28.67
CA SER A 139 -3.50 3.01 29.35
C SER A 139 -3.59 4.40 28.71
N GLN A 140 -2.59 4.82 27.92
CA GLN A 140 -2.55 6.10 27.22
C GLN A 140 -2.95 5.98 25.74
N ILE A 141 -3.27 4.77 25.27
CA ILE A 141 -3.79 4.54 23.92
C ILE A 141 -5.31 4.72 23.94
N PRO A 142 -5.88 5.62 23.12
CA PRO A 142 -7.32 5.87 23.10
C PRO A 142 -8.14 4.60 22.91
N GLN A 143 -9.23 4.49 23.69
CA GLN A 143 -10.21 3.42 23.60
C GLN A 143 -11.49 3.92 22.91
N MET A 144 -12.16 3.02 22.22
CA MET A 144 -13.45 3.27 21.60
C MET A 144 -14.56 3.16 22.66
N ASP A 145 -15.43 4.16 22.76
CA ASP A 145 -16.59 4.11 23.65
C ASP A 145 -17.76 3.37 22.98
N LEU A 146 -17.94 2.10 23.33
CA LEU A 146 -19.01 1.25 22.80
C LEU A 146 -20.41 1.63 23.30
N SER A 147 -20.55 2.54 24.29
CA SER A 147 -21.87 3.00 24.74
C SER A 147 -22.67 3.70 23.63
N LYS A 148 -22.00 4.18 22.57
CA LYS A 148 -22.66 4.80 21.40
C LYS A 148 -23.42 3.79 20.51
N TRP A 149 -23.37 2.50 20.83
CA TRP A 149 -24.16 1.44 20.19
C TRP A 149 -25.28 0.92 21.08
N LYS A 150 -25.48 1.50 22.26
CA LYS A 150 -26.58 1.11 23.13
C LYS A 150 -27.92 1.55 22.51
N GLU A 151 -28.84 0.61 22.38
CA GLU A 151 -30.24 0.82 22.00
C GLU A 151 -31.09 1.29 23.19
#